data_AF-A0A0Q7TEC6-F1
#
_entry.id   AF-A0A0Q7TEC6-F1
#
_cell.length_a   1.000
_cell.length_b   1.000
_cell.length_c   1.000
_cell.angle_alpha   90.00
_cell.angle_beta   90.00
_cell.angle_gamma   90.00
#
_symmetry.space_group_name_H-M   'P 1'
#
loop_
_entity.id
_entity.type
_entity.pdbx_description
1 polymer ?
#
loop_
_entity_poly.entity_id
_entity_poly.type
_entity_poly.pdbx_seq_one_letter_code
_entity_poly.pdbx_strand_id
1 'polypeptide(L)'
;METPVEIDFQGLEPDERVRSVIAAHVRQLEERFGRITAGRVVLKGPGGRHRTGGLFEVSIRLALPDGREVNVDHTRQNDERYSDLPFAINDSFKRARRQLQDHVRKMQGDVKTSVGAPVGVVVELDPLGEFGFIETPDGREIYFHRNSVLGGEFAKLAVNSHVSYAEEIGDKGPQASTVKLLEKHSLKR
;
A
#
# COMPACT_ATOMS: atom_id res chain seq x y z
N MET A 1 -3.32 -10.24 12.10
CA MET A 1 -4.18 -9.20 12.67
C MET A 1 -4.02 -9.12 14.19
N GLU A 2 -4.05 -7.92 14.78
CA GLU A 2 -4.15 -7.72 16.24
C GLU A 2 -5.61 -7.62 16.72
N THR A 3 -6.53 -7.25 15.80
CA THR A 3 -7.97 -7.14 16.05
C THR A 3 -8.72 -8.08 15.10
N PRO A 4 -9.67 -8.91 15.57
CA PRO A 4 -10.52 -9.71 14.68
C PRO A 4 -11.41 -8.80 13.81
N VAL A 5 -11.67 -9.22 12.57
CA VAL A 5 -12.57 -8.50 11.65
C VAL A 5 -14.00 -8.48 12.20
N GLU A 6 -14.60 -7.30 12.27
CA GLU A 6 -16.02 -7.14 12.58
C GLU A 6 -16.86 -7.45 11.33
N ILE A 7 -17.82 -8.38 11.45
CA ILE A 7 -18.72 -8.76 10.35
C ILE A 7 -20.16 -8.51 10.80
N ASP A 8 -20.85 -7.59 10.14
CA ASP A 8 -22.22 -7.17 10.44
C ASP A 8 -23.18 -7.58 9.31
N PHE A 9 -24.33 -8.14 9.67
CA PHE A 9 -25.38 -8.56 8.73
C PHE A 9 -26.63 -7.69 8.96
N GLN A 10 -27.04 -6.93 7.95
CA GLN A 10 -28.20 -6.03 8.01
C GLN A 10 -29.32 -6.53 7.10
N GLY A 11 -30.44 -6.95 7.68
CA GLY A 11 -31.56 -7.50 6.90
C GLY A 11 -31.26 -8.86 6.26
N LEU A 12 -30.31 -9.61 6.83
CA LEU A 12 -29.93 -10.96 6.45
C LEU A 12 -29.79 -11.81 7.71
N GLU A 13 -30.06 -13.11 7.60
CA GLU A 13 -29.70 -14.05 8.65
C GLU A 13 -28.17 -14.23 8.68
N PRO A 14 -27.52 -14.18 9.85
CA PRO A 14 -26.10 -14.47 9.96
C PRO A 14 -25.78 -15.88 9.49
N ASP A 15 -24.87 -16.00 8.50
CA ASP A 15 -24.41 -17.29 7.98
C ASP A 15 -22.92 -17.48 8.29
N GLU A 16 -22.61 -18.57 8.98
CA GLU A 16 -21.25 -18.93 9.39
C GLU A 16 -20.35 -19.31 8.19
N ARG A 17 -20.94 -19.82 7.10
CA ARG A 17 -20.21 -20.05 5.84
C ARG A 17 -19.78 -18.73 5.23
N VAL A 18 -20.66 -17.73 5.23
CA VAL A 18 -20.37 -16.39 4.72
C VAL A 18 -19.31 -15.72 5.57
N ARG A 19 -19.39 -15.82 6.91
CA ARG A 19 -18.33 -15.34 7.82
C ARG A 19 -16.97 -15.97 7.51
N SER A 20 -16.94 -17.29 7.29
CA SER A 20 -15.71 -18.01 6.97
C SER A 20 -15.09 -17.55 5.65
N VAL A 21 -15.91 -17.32 4.62
CA VAL A 21 -15.47 -16.80 3.31
C VAL A 21 -14.90 -15.38 3.46
N ILE A 22 -15.58 -14.51 4.19
CA ILE A 22 -15.13 -13.13 4.45
C ILE A 22 -13.80 -13.14 5.21
N ALA A 23 -13.70 -13.95 6.27
CA ALA A 23 -12.48 -14.08 7.05
C ALA A 23 -11.29 -14.57 6.20
N ALA A 24 -11.52 -15.56 5.32
CA ALA A 24 -10.51 -16.04 4.39
C ALA A 24 -10.04 -14.94 3.42
N HIS A 25 -10.97 -14.13 2.88
CA HIS A 25 -10.61 -13.01 2.01
C HIS A 25 -9.81 -11.93 2.74
N VAL A 26 -10.18 -11.57 3.97
CA VAL A 26 -9.40 -10.58 4.73
C VAL A 26 -7.99 -11.09 5.02
N ARG A 27 -7.85 -12.37 5.40
CA ARG A 27 -6.55 -13.00 5.58
C ARG A 27 -5.68 -12.93 4.32
N GLN A 28 -6.26 -13.16 3.14
CA GLN A 28 -5.53 -13.01 1.87
C GLN A 28 -5.06 -11.57 1.60
N LEU A 29 -5.82 -10.57 2.06
CA LEU A 29 -5.41 -9.17 1.96
C LEU A 29 -4.25 -8.85 2.91
N GLU A 30 -4.30 -9.35 4.14
CA GLU A 30 -3.19 -9.21 5.12
C GLU A 30 -1.90 -9.84 4.60
N GLU A 31 -1.96 -11.10 4.16
CA GLU A 31 -0.79 -11.85 3.67
C GLU A 31 -0.11 -11.14 2.48
N ARG A 32 -0.88 -10.42 1.66
CA ARG A 32 -0.40 -9.79 0.44
C ARG A 32 0.04 -8.33 0.60
N PHE A 33 -0.58 -7.57 1.49
CA PHE A 33 -0.38 -6.12 1.62
C PHE A 33 0.20 -5.68 2.96
N GLY A 34 0.44 -6.62 3.89
CA GLY A 34 1.02 -6.36 5.20
C GLY A 34 -0.04 -6.20 6.30
N ARG A 35 0.38 -5.63 7.43
CA ARG A 35 -0.44 -5.56 8.65
C ARG A 35 -1.68 -4.68 8.42
N ILE A 36 -2.87 -5.28 8.51
CA ILE A 36 -4.15 -4.56 8.66
C ILE A 36 -4.43 -4.45 10.17
N THR A 37 -4.72 -3.24 10.65
CA THR A 37 -4.92 -2.96 12.09
C THR A 37 -6.36 -3.24 12.53
N ALA A 38 -7.33 -2.93 11.68
CA ALA A 38 -8.74 -3.23 11.91
C ALA A 38 -9.46 -3.47 10.58
N GLY A 39 -10.55 -4.23 10.62
CA GLY A 39 -11.38 -4.50 9.45
C GLY A 39 -12.85 -4.61 9.85
N ARG A 40 -13.72 -3.95 9.10
CA ARG A 40 -15.17 -4.04 9.25
C ARG A 40 -15.81 -4.33 7.91
N VAL A 41 -16.64 -5.36 7.88
CA VAL A 41 -17.39 -5.79 6.70
C VAL A 41 -18.88 -5.77 7.05
N VAL A 42 -19.66 -5.03 6.26
CA VAL A 42 -21.12 -4.93 6.43
C VAL A 42 -21.79 -5.55 5.21
N LEU A 43 -22.66 -6.53 5.43
CA LEU A 43 -23.47 -7.16 4.41
C LEU A 43 -24.92 -6.77 4.62
N LYS A 44 -25.47 -6.05 3.66
CA LYS A 44 -26.84 -5.58 3.70
C LYS A 44 -27.67 -6.33 2.65
N GLY A 45 -28.77 -6.90 3.14
CA GLY A 45 -29.71 -7.64 2.33
C GLY A 45 -30.53 -6.74 1.42
N PRO A 46 -31.15 -7.34 0.39
CA PRO A 46 -32.00 -6.63 -0.55
C PRO A 46 -33.18 -5.95 0.18
N GLY A 47 -33.14 -4.62 0.30
CA GLY A 47 -34.21 -3.83 0.90
C GLY A 47 -35.46 -3.77 0.01
N GLY A 48 -36.63 -3.98 0.60
CA GLY A 48 -37.92 -4.14 -0.09
C GLY A 48 -38.55 -2.88 -0.70
N ARG A 49 -37.89 -2.19 -1.63
CA ARG A 49 -38.51 -1.05 -2.34
C ARG A 49 -38.41 -1.02 -3.87
N HIS A 50 -38.01 -2.12 -4.51
CA HIS A 50 -38.17 -2.28 -5.96
C HIS A 50 -38.93 -3.58 -6.29
N ARG A 51 -39.84 -3.50 -7.27
CA ARG A 51 -40.68 -4.64 -7.76
C ARG A 51 -39.88 -5.69 -8.54
N THR A 52 -38.55 -5.55 -8.59
CA THR A 52 -37.60 -6.45 -9.24
C THR A 52 -36.56 -6.77 -8.17
N GLY A 53 -36.25 -8.05 -7.95
CA GLY A 53 -35.46 -8.57 -6.80
C GLY A 53 -34.33 -7.66 -6.35
N GLY A 54 -34.25 -7.40 -5.04
CA GLY A 54 -33.27 -6.44 -4.53
C GLY A 54 -31.83 -6.96 -4.65
N LEU A 55 -30.88 -6.05 -4.46
CA LEU A 55 -29.45 -6.32 -4.57
C LEU A 55 -28.81 -6.39 -3.18
N PHE A 56 -27.84 -7.29 -3.02
CA PHE A 56 -26.94 -7.31 -1.88
C PHE A 56 -25.96 -6.14 -1.96
N GLU A 57 -25.74 -5.49 -0.82
CA GLU A 57 -24.79 -4.40 -0.67
C GLU A 57 -23.71 -4.83 0.32
N VAL A 58 -22.45 -4.74 -0.10
CA VAL A 58 -21.29 -5.16 0.70
C VAL A 58 -20.35 -3.97 0.85
N SER A 59 -20.23 -3.45 2.06
CA SER A 59 -19.29 -2.39 2.43
C SER A 59 -18.09 -2.99 3.16
N ILE A 60 -16.88 -2.60 2.76
CA ILE A 60 -15.63 -3.05 3.38
C ILE A 60 -14.84 -1.82 3.81
N ARG A 61 -14.52 -1.73 5.10
CA ARG A 61 -13.61 -0.75 5.68
C ARG A 61 -12.41 -1.46 6.29
N LEU A 62 -11.21 -1.12 5.83
CA LEU A 62 -9.95 -1.66 6.36
C LEU A 62 -9.09 -0.51 6.86
N ALA A 63 -8.55 -0.62 8.07
CA ALA A 63 -7.59 0.32 8.62
C ALA A 63 -6.17 -0.23 8.50
N LEU A 64 -5.23 0.66 8.18
CA LEU A 64 -3.81 0.38 8.01
C LEU A 64 -2.99 1.06 9.14
N PRO A 65 -1.78 0.55 9.45
CA PRO A 65 -0.95 0.94 10.61
C PRO A 65 -0.43 2.39 10.60
N ASP A 66 -0.69 3.17 9.56
CA ASP A 66 -0.32 4.58 9.43
C ASP A 66 -1.52 5.52 9.39
N GLY A 67 -2.65 5.08 9.95
CA GLY A 67 -3.88 5.88 10.04
C GLY A 67 -4.63 6.01 8.71
N ARG A 68 -4.23 5.26 7.67
CA ARG A 68 -4.92 5.24 6.38
C ARG A 68 -6.01 4.19 6.37
N GLU A 69 -7.05 4.45 5.59
CA GLU A 69 -8.20 3.56 5.48
C GLU A 69 -8.50 3.24 4.01
N VAL A 70 -8.89 1.99 3.76
CA VAL A 70 -9.47 1.54 2.50
C VAL A 70 -10.96 1.37 2.71
N ASN A 71 -11.74 2.21 2.03
CA ASN A 71 -13.19 2.19 2.07
C ASN A 71 -13.72 1.76 0.70
N VAL A 72 -14.32 0.58 0.65
CA VAL A 72 -15.07 0.08 -0.50
C VAL A 72 -16.55 0.29 -0.20
N ASP A 73 -17.03 1.47 -0.55
CA ASP A 73 -18.44 1.82 -0.56
C ASP A 73 -18.86 2.02 -2.02
N HIS A 74 -19.31 0.96 -2.71
CA HIS A 74 -20.04 1.15 -3.96
C HIS A 74 -20.59 -0.17 -4.52
N THR A 75 -21.85 -0.45 -4.23
CA THR A 75 -22.71 -1.18 -5.17
C THR A 75 -22.97 -0.25 -6.37
N ARG A 76 -22.71 -0.72 -7.59
CA ARG A 76 -23.27 -0.08 -8.78
C ARG A 76 -24.78 -0.33 -8.71
N GLN A 77 -25.56 0.70 -8.40
CA GLN A 77 -27.01 0.64 -8.51
C GLN A 77 -27.32 0.21 -9.97
N ASN A 78 -28.06 -0.89 -10.16
CA ASN A 78 -28.42 -1.54 -11.45
C ASN A 78 -27.53 -2.66 -12.03
N ASP A 79 -26.70 -3.37 -11.25
CA ASP A 79 -26.15 -4.63 -11.73
C ASP A 79 -26.88 -5.82 -11.10
N GLU A 80 -27.71 -6.52 -11.88
CA GLU A 80 -28.52 -7.66 -11.45
C GLU A 80 -27.70 -8.79 -10.82
N ARG A 81 -26.40 -8.90 -11.14
CA ARG A 81 -25.51 -9.90 -10.55
C ARG A 81 -25.32 -9.71 -9.05
N TYR A 82 -25.61 -8.53 -8.51
CA TYR A 82 -25.63 -8.30 -7.06
C TYR A 82 -26.85 -8.92 -6.37
N SER A 83 -27.77 -9.57 -7.10
CA SER A 83 -28.73 -10.48 -6.49
C SER A 83 -28.09 -11.79 -6.00
N ASP A 84 -26.87 -12.10 -6.44
CA ASP A 84 -26.07 -13.24 -5.98
C ASP A 84 -25.11 -12.77 -4.87
N LEU A 85 -25.33 -13.25 -3.65
CA LEU A 85 -24.54 -12.91 -2.46
C LEU A 85 -23.05 -13.30 -2.61
N PRO A 86 -22.71 -14.55 -2.99
CA PRO A 86 -21.34 -14.92 -3.37
C PRO A 86 -20.69 -13.98 -4.40
N PHE A 87 -21.43 -13.55 -5.42
CA PHE A 87 -20.90 -12.60 -6.42
C PHE A 87 -20.60 -11.23 -5.78
N ALA A 88 -21.54 -10.69 -5.00
CA ALA A 88 -21.40 -9.39 -4.33
C ALA A 88 -20.18 -9.36 -3.40
N ILE A 89 -19.96 -10.44 -2.62
CA ILE A 89 -18.78 -10.57 -1.75
C ILE A 89 -17.49 -10.56 -2.57
N ASN A 90 -17.41 -11.42 -3.59
CA ASN A 90 -16.19 -11.56 -4.41
C ASN A 90 -15.83 -10.27 -5.15
N ASP A 91 -16.80 -9.57 -5.75
CA ASP A 91 -16.53 -8.31 -6.45
C ASP A 91 -16.05 -7.21 -5.48
N SER A 92 -16.68 -7.11 -4.31
CA SER A 92 -16.25 -6.13 -3.29
C SER A 92 -14.83 -6.40 -2.79
N PHE A 93 -14.46 -7.65 -2.54
CA PHE A 93 -13.08 -8.01 -2.17
C PHE A 93 -12.08 -7.80 -3.32
N LYS A 94 -12.48 -8.05 -4.57
CA LYS A 94 -11.66 -7.72 -5.74
C LYS A 94 -11.38 -6.23 -5.84
N ARG A 95 -12.36 -5.38 -5.52
CA ARG A 95 -12.19 -3.92 -5.46
C ARG A 95 -11.29 -3.50 -4.30
N ALA A 96 -11.48 -4.06 -3.10
CA ALA A 96 -10.63 -3.81 -1.94
C ALA A 96 -9.17 -4.11 -2.26
N ARG A 97 -8.90 -5.27 -2.89
CA ARG A 97 -7.57 -5.66 -3.36
C ARG A 97 -6.97 -4.64 -4.33
N ARG A 98 -7.75 -4.15 -5.29
CA ARG A 98 -7.28 -3.14 -6.27
C ARG A 98 -6.92 -1.83 -5.57
N GLN A 99 -7.77 -1.33 -4.68
CA GLN A 99 -7.51 -0.10 -3.93
C GLN A 99 -6.26 -0.24 -3.04
N LEU A 100 -6.11 -1.36 -2.34
CA LEU A 100 -4.91 -1.67 -1.56
C LEU A 100 -3.65 -1.71 -2.43
N GLN A 101 -3.73 -2.32 -3.62
CA GLN A 101 -2.61 -2.38 -4.56
C GLN A 101 -2.23 -0.98 -5.08
N ASP A 102 -3.21 -0.15 -5.42
CA ASP A 102 -2.97 1.22 -5.86
C ASP A 102 -2.39 2.07 -4.70
N HIS A 103 -2.79 1.78 -3.46
CA HIS A 103 -2.26 2.43 -2.26
C HIS A 103 -0.81 2.02 -1.97
N VAL A 104 -0.46 0.75 -2.11
CA VAL A 104 0.94 0.27 -2.02
C VAL A 104 1.80 0.84 -3.15
N ARG A 105 1.26 0.94 -4.37
CA ARG A 105 1.96 1.59 -5.48
C ARG A 105 2.21 3.07 -5.19
N LYS A 106 1.23 3.78 -4.63
CA LYS A 106 1.40 5.15 -4.15
C LYS A 106 2.40 5.23 -3.02
N MET A 107 2.40 4.34 -2.03
CA MET A 107 3.47 4.28 -1.02
C MET A 107 4.85 4.12 -1.62
N GLN A 108 5.03 3.17 -2.53
CA GLN A 108 6.32 2.97 -3.21
C GLN A 108 6.69 4.19 -4.09
N GLY A 109 5.70 4.96 -4.54
CA GLY A 109 5.86 6.23 -5.26
C GLY A 109 5.99 7.50 -4.39
N ASP A 110 5.52 7.47 -3.13
CA ASP A 110 5.42 8.61 -2.20
C ASP A 110 6.48 8.55 -1.09
N VAL A 111 6.90 7.37 -0.64
CA VAL A 111 8.13 7.20 0.19
C VAL A 111 9.35 7.78 -0.55
N LYS A 112 9.28 7.74 -1.87
CA LYS A 112 10.20 8.33 -2.85
C LYS A 112 10.17 9.87 -2.88
N THR A 113 9.23 10.52 -2.21
CA THR A 113 9.10 11.99 -2.19
C THR A 113 8.60 12.49 -0.84
N SER A 114 9.21 12.08 0.27
CA SER A 114 8.95 12.77 1.54
C SER A 114 9.86 13.98 1.69
N VAL A 115 9.24 15.16 1.78
CA VAL A 115 9.86 16.40 2.27
C VAL A 115 10.29 16.13 3.72
N GLY A 116 11.58 15.94 3.95
CA GLY A 116 12.16 15.59 5.26
C GLY A 116 13.03 14.32 5.27
N ALA A 117 13.14 13.60 4.15
CA ALA A 117 14.12 12.52 4.03
C ALA A 117 15.56 13.08 4.22
N PRO A 118 16.42 12.42 5.03
CA PRO A 118 17.81 12.81 5.19
C PRO A 118 18.49 13.02 3.83
N VAL A 119 19.21 14.13 3.71
CA VAL A 119 19.99 14.45 2.52
C VAL A 119 21.44 14.10 2.81
N GLY A 120 22.07 13.41 1.86
CA GLY A 120 23.49 13.10 1.89
C GLY A 120 24.12 13.32 0.53
N VAL A 121 25.43 13.09 0.47
CA VAL A 121 26.23 13.24 -0.74
C VAL A 121 26.82 11.90 -1.11
N VAL A 122 26.71 11.50 -2.37
CA VAL A 122 27.38 10.29 -2.86
C VAL A 122 28.89 10.53 -2.84
N VAL A 123 29.63 9.77 -2.04
CA VAL A 123 31.10 9.90 -1.91
C VAL A 123 31.85 8.82 -2.68
N GLU A 124 31.22 7.66 -2.88
CA GLU A 124 31.82 6.54 -3.59
C GLU A 124 30.77 5.80 -4.42
N LEU A 125 31.18 5.36 -5.62
CA LEU A 125 30.42 4.48 -6.50
C LEU A 125 31.36 3.37 -6.98
N ASP A 126 30.85 2.14 -6.94
CA ASP A 126 31.58 0.98 -7.43
C ASP A 126 31.82 1.08 -8.94
N PRO A 127 33.04 0.76 -9.44
CA PRO A 127 33.36 0.82 -10.87
C PRO A 127 32.52 -0.11 -11.76
N LEU A 128 31.93 -1.18 -11.20
CA LEU A 128 31.03 -2.10 -11.91
C LEU A 128 29.57 -1.62 -11.87
N GLY A 129 29.27 -0.57 -11.11
CA GLY A 129 27.96 0.07 -11.06
C GLY A 129 26.91 -0.71 -10.27
N GLU A 130 27.32 -1.45 -9.24
CA GLU A 130 26.40 -2.27 -8.45
C GLU A 130 26.00 -1.63 -7.12
N PHE A 131 26.86 -0.80 -6.54
CA PHE A 131 26.63 -0.16 -5.24
C PHE A 131 27.36 1.18 -5.10
N GLY A 132 27.12 1.88 -3.99
CA GLY A 132 27.83 3.08 -3.60
C GLY A 132 27.65 3.44 -2.13
N PHE A 133 28.23 4.56 -1.73
CA PHE A 133 28.17 5.10 -0.38
C PHE A 133 27.71 6.55 -0.37
N ILE A 134 26.86 6.87 0.61
CA ILE A 134 26.34 8.21 0.87
C ILE A 134 26.95 8.70 2.18
N GLU A 135 27.61 9.84 2.15
CA GLU A 135 28.02 10.56 3.35
C GLU A 135 26.86 11.42 3.86
N THR A 136 26.53 11.24 5.14
CA THR A 136 25.50 11.99 5.85
C THR A 136 26.08 13.28 6.43
N PRO A 137 25.26 14.29 6.78
CA PRO A 137 25.76 15.55 7.35
C PRO A 137 26.49 15.40 8.70
N ASP A 138 26.21 14.32 9.42
CA ASP A 138 26.88 13.91 10.65
C ASP A 138 28.14 13.06 10.43
N GLY A 139 28.57 12.87 9.17
CA GLY A 139 29.82 12.22 8.80
C GLY A 139 29.78 10.68 8.80
N ARG A 140 28.59 10.08 8.75
CA ARG A 140 28.42 8.62 8.61
C ARG A 140 28.40 8.26 7.12
N GLU A 141 28.89 7.07 6.80
CA GLU A 141 28.78 6.49 5.46
C GLU A 141 27.67 5.44 5.45
N ILE A 142 26.71 5.62 4.55
CA ILE A 142 25.58 4.72 4.38
C ILE A 142 25.72 4.00 3.04
N TYR A 143 25.83 2.67 3.11
CA TYR A 143 25.87 1.80 1.94
C TYR A 143 24.52 1.80 1.20
N PHE A 144 24.54 1.79 -0.13
CA PHE A 144 23.34 1.56 -0.94
C PHE A 144 23.65 0.69 -2.15
N HIS A 145 22.68 -0.14 -2.53
CA HIS A 145 22.75 -0.95 -3.74
C HIS A 145 22.04 -0.24 -4.91
N ARG A 146 22.38 -0.56 -6.17
CA ARG A 146 21.73 0.02 -7.35
C ARG A 146 20.20 -0.15 -7.36
N ASN A 147 19.71 -1.22 -6.75
CA ASN A 147 18.28 -1.54 -6.65
C ASN A 147 17.56 -0.61 -5.65
N SER A 148 18.29 -0.01 -4.71
CA SER A 148 17.77 1.01 -3.80
C SER A 148 17.61 2.37 -4.52
N VAL A 149 18.27 2.56 -5.68
CA VAL A 149 18.16 3.79 -6.45
C VAL A 149 16.89 3.82 -7.27
N LEU A 150 16.14 4.85 -6.99
CA LEU A 150 14.79 5.03 -7.46
C LEU A 150 14.76 5.57 -8.89
N GLY A 151 13.90 4.97 -9.73
CA GLY A 151 13.57 5.52 -11.05
C GLY A 151 14.57 5.16 -12.15
N GLY A 152 15.46 4.19 -11.89
CA GLY A 152 16.52 3.84 -12.85
C GLY A 152 17.60 4.92 -12.96
N GLU A 153 17.65 5.86 -12.02
CA GLU A 153 18.56 7.00 -12.07
C GLU A 153 19.97 6.69 -11.56
N PHE A 154 20.29 5.42 -11.26
CA PHE A 154 21.64 5.03 -10.85
C PHE A 154 22.70 5.46 -11.88
N ALA A 155 22.41 5.28 -13.17
CA ALA A 155 23.32 5.68 -14.25
C ALA A 155 23.57 7.21 -14.32
N LYS A 156 22.76 8.02 -13.63
CA LYS A 156 22.92 9.47 -13.52
C LYS A 156 23.65 9.89 -12.25
N LEU A 157 23.84 8.98 -11.29
CA LEU A 157 24.59 9.27 -10.08
C LEU A 157 26.06 9.45 -10.41
N ALA A 158 26.64 10.47 -9.83
CA ALA A 158 28.07 10.71 -9.82
C ALA A 158 28.52 11.00 -8.38
N VAL A 159 29.80 10.80 -8.10
CA VAL A 159 30.39 11.31 -6.85
C VAL A 159 30.10 12.82 -6.74
N ASN A 160 29.73 13.29 -5.55
CA ASN A 160 29.19 14.61 -5.21
C ASN A 160 27.71 14.87 -5.56
N SER A 161 27.00 13.86 -6.07
CA SER A 161 25.54 13.97 -6.28
C SER A 161 24.83 14.08 -4.94
N HIS A 162 23.94 15.06 -4.81
CA HIS A 162 23.09 15.19 -3.64
C HIS A 162 21.92 14.25 -3.78
N VAL A 163 21.67 13.45 -2.75
CA VAL A 163 20.61 12.45 -2.76
C VAL A 163 19.81 12.54 -1.48
N SER A 164 18.50 12.30 -1.58
CA SER A 164 17.69 11.96 -0.42
C SER A 164 17.69 10.45 -0.26
N TYR A 165 17.82 9.96 0.98
CA TYR A 165 17.83 8.54 1.26
C TYR A 165 16.94 8.18 2.45
N ALA A 166 16.57 6.90 2.54
CA ALA A 166 15.94 6.32 3.72
C ALA A 166 16.86 5.22 4.28
N GLU A 167 17.25 5.35 5.54
CA GLU A 167 18.11 4.41 6.27
C GLU A 167 17.27 3.25 6.84
N GLU A 168 17.78 2.02 6.77
CA GLU A 168 17.22 0.81 7.34
C GLU A 168 18.35 -0.04 7.94
N ILE A 169 18.05 -0.81 8.99
CA ILE A 169 19.01 -1.75 9.59
C ILE A 169 19.15 -2.97 8.68
N GLY A 170 20.30 -3.14 8.04
CA GLY A 170 20.65 -4.34 7.28
C GLY A 170 21.47 -5.35 8.08
N ASP A 171 21.72 -6.51 7.48
CA ASP A 171 22.47 -7.62 8.10
C ASP A 171 23.91 -7.26 8.48
N LYS A 172 24.50 -6.26 7.82
CA LYS A 172 25.87 -5.76 8.04
C LYS A 172 25.93 -4.36 8.66
N GLY A 173 24.79 -3.84 9.12
CA GLY A 173 24.66 -2.49 9.65
C GLY A 173 23.71 -1.61 8.83
N PRO A 174 23.63 -0.31 9.16
CA PRO A 174 22.71 0.60 8.51
C PRO A 174 23.00 0.75 7.01
N GLN A 175 21.95 0.64 6.20
CA GLN A 175 22.01 0.77 4.74
C GLN A 175 20.86 1.64 4.22
N ALA A 176 21.01 2.21 3.04
CA ALA A 176 19.93 2.91 2.38
C ALA A 176 19.02 1.92 1.65
N SER A 177 17.78 1.81 2.12
CA SER A 177 16.72 1.05 1.44
C SER A 177 16.19 1.80 0.21
N THR A 178 16.35 3.12 0.20
CA THR A 178 15.82 4.01 -0.82
C THR A 178 16.78 5.16 -1.06
N VAL A 179 17.12 5.46 -2.32
CA VAL A 179 18.00 6.57 -2.72
C VAL A 179 17.40 7.29 -3.93
N LYS A 180 17.32 8.62 -3.87
CA LYS A 180 16.81 9.44 -4.96
C LYS A 180 17.75 10.62 -5.21
N LEU A 181 18.08 10.83 -6.49
CA LEU A 181 18.86 11.98 -6.93
C LEU A 181 18.05 13.26 -6.74
N LEU A 182 18.66 14.23 -6.05
CA LEU A 182 18.14 15.58 -5.94
C LEU A 182 18.79 16.40 -7.06
N GLU A 183 18.06 16.60 -8.16
CA GLU A 183 18.50 17.53 -9.18
C GLU A 183 18.58 18.94 -8.58
N LYS A 184 19.73 19.60 -8.76
CA LYS A 184 19.82 21.04 -8.50
C LYS A 184 18.85 21.71 -9.44
N HIS A 185 17.74 22.21 -8.91
CA HIS A 185 16.88 23.16 -9.61
C HIS A 185 17.79 24.28 -10.10
N SER A 186 18.08 24.25 -11.39
CA SER A 186 18.83 25.30 -12.05
C SER A 186 17.93 26.52 -12.01
N LEU A 187 18.22 27.44 -11.09
CA LEU A 187 17.70 28.80 -11.13
C LEU A 187 18.08 29.36 -12.50
N LYS A 188 17.14 29.33 -13.45
CA LYS A 188 17.23 30.13 -14.65
C LYS A 188 17.28 31.58 -14.21
N ARG A 189 18.42 32.22 -14.52
CA ARG A 189 18.58 33.67 -14.53
C ARG A 189 17.53 34.33 -15.41
#